data_AF-A0A418VDE2-F1
#
_entry.id   AF-A0A418VDE2-F1
#
_cell.length_a   1.000
_cell.length_b   1.000
_cell.length_c   1.000
_cell.angle_alpha   90.00
_cell.angle_beta   90.00
_cell.angle_gamma   90.00
#
_symmetry.space_group_name_H-M   'P 1'
#
loop_
_entity.id
_entity.type
_entity.pdbx_description
1 polymer ?
#
loop_
_entity_poly.entity_id
_entity_poly.type
_entity_poly.pdbx_seq_one_letter_code
_entity_poly.pdbx_strand_id
1 'polypeptide(L)' 'MAIDRRSACLHQAALCKQRSATEPARRNYWLAEAHKWSQRADEEVGEVVLVIDRKRPVKRA' A
#
# COMPACT_ATOMS: atom_id res chain seq x y z
N MET A 1 -17.47 -1.21 -6.35
CA MET A 1 -16.56 -0.11 -5.98
C MET A 1 -15.29 -0.76 -5.42
N ALA A 2 -14.21 -0.83 -6.19
CA ALA A 2 -12.94 -1.34 -5.66
C ALA A 2 -12.43 -0.33 -4.64
N ILE A 3 -12.03 -0.79 -3.45
CA ILE A 3 -11.42 0.07 -2.44
C ILE A 3 -10.12 0.62 -3.03
N ASP A 4 -10.07 1.94 -3.21
CA ASP A 4 -8.88 2.64 -3.68
C ASP A 4 -7.79 2.52 -2.61
N ARG A 5 -6.68 1.85 -2.95
CA ARG A 5 -5.55 1.60 -2.03
C ARG A 5 -5.06 2.91 -1.40
N ARG A 6 -4.97 3.96 -2.22
CA ARG A 6 -4.53 5.28 -1.79
C ARG A 6 -5.47 5.85 -0.73
N SER A 7 -6.78 5.83 -0.98
CA SER A 7 -7.80 6.24 -0.02
C SER A 7 -7.71 5.47 1.31
N ALA A 8 -7.53 4.14 1.26
CA ALA A 8 -7.38 3.31 2.46
C ALA A 8 -6.10 3.66 3.26
N CYS A 9 -4.98 3.88 2.58
CA CYS A 9 -3.73 4.31 3.20
C CYS A 9 -3.85 5.70 3.84
N LEU A 10 -4.49 6.66 3.16
CA LEU A 10 -4.73 7.99 3.72
C LEU A 10 -5.67 7.96 4.94
N HIS A 11 -6.70 7.12 4.90
CA HIS A 11 -7.60 6.94 6.04
C HIS A 11 -6.85 6.40 7.27
N GLN A 12 -5.98 5.40 7.09
CA GLN A 12 -5.13 4.90 8.18
C GLN A 12 -4.17 5.96 8.71
N ALA A 13 -3.56 6.77 7.84
CA ALA A 13 -2.70 7.87 8.27
C ALA A 13 -3.46 8.88 9.15
N ALA A 14 -4.72 9.18 8.83
CA ALA A 14 -5.55 10.07 9.63
C ALA A 14 -5.89 9.49 11.01
N LEU A 15 -6.20 8.19 11.09
CA LEU A 15 -6.44 7.50 12.37
C LEU A 15 -5.19 7.51 13.26
N CYS A 16 -4.00 7.27 12.69
CA CYS A 16 -2.75 7.37 13.43
C CYS A 16 -2.52 8.80 13.96
N LYS A 17 -2.81 9.84 13.18
CA LYS A 17 -2.74 11.24 13.66
C LYS A 17 -3.71 11.50 14.81
N GLN A 18 -4.94 11.01 14.74
CA GLN A 18 -5.90 11.13 15.86
C GLN A 18 -5.38 10.42 17.12
N ARG A 19 -4.85 9.20 16.99
CA ARG A 19 -4.25 8.47 18.13
C ARG A 19 -3.05 9.20 18.73
N SER A 20 -2.25 9.88 17.90
CA SER A 20 -1.12 10.68 18.38
C SER A 20 -1.55 11.85 19.28
N ALA A 21 -2.78 12.36 19.10
CA ALA A 21 -3.34 13.41 19.94
C ALA A 21 -3.89 12.85 21.27
N THR A 22 -4.45 11.63 21.25
CA THR A 22 -5.04 11.00 22.44
C THR A 22 -4.04 10.21 23.29
N GLU A 23 -2.89 9.81 22.72
CA GLU A 23 -1.85 9.04 23.42
C GLU A 23 -0.49 9.76 23.40
N PRO A 24 -0.27 10.75 24.28
CA PRO A 24 0.96 11.55 24.31
C PRO A 24 2.23 10.72 24.48
N ALA A 25 2.16 9.66 25.30
CA ALA A 25 3.27 8.75 25.56
C ALA A 25 3.75 7.99 24.32
N ARG A 26 2.87 7.83 23.31
CA ARG A 26 3.18 7.16 22.03
C ARG A 26 3.04 8.08 20.84
N ARG A 27 2.98 9.40 21.07
CA ARG A 27 2.74 10.38 20.00
C ARG A 27 3.74 10.23 18.85
N ASN A 28 5.03 10.12 19.15
CA ASN A 28 6.06 9.97 18.13
C ASN A 28 5.91 8.66 17.33
N TYR A 29 5.53 7.58 18.00
CA TYR A 29 5.24 6.31 17.33
C TYR A 29 4.07 6.45 16.35
N TRP A 30 2.96 7.05 16.79
CA TRP A 30 1.79 7.25 15.95
C TRP A 30 2.02 8.22 14.79
N LEU A 31 2.83 9.27 14.99
CA LEU A 31 3.24 10.16 13.91
C LEU A 31 4.13 9.45 12.89
N ALA A 32 5.06 8.59 13.34
CA ALA A 32 5.89 7.79 12.44
C ALA A 32 5.04 6.80 11.62
N GLU A 33 4.05 6.14 12.24
CA GLU A 33 3.12 5.28 11.52
C GLU A 33 2.25 6.04 10.52
N ALA A 34 1.75 7.24 10.89
CA ALA A 34 1.01 8.09 9.97
C ALA A 34 1.83 8.46 8.73
N HIS A 35 3.13 8.74 8.90
CA HIS A 35 4.04 9.03 7.81
C HIS A 35 4.23 7.83 6.88
N LYS A 36 4.45 6.62 7.42
CA LYS A 36 4.56 5.39 6.64
C LYS A 36 3.31 5.12 5.79
N TRP A 37 2.13 5.31 6.37
CA TRP A 37 0.87 5.15 5.64
C TRP A 37 0.71 6.18 4.53
N SER A 38 1.14 7.43 4.76
CA SER A 38 1.15 8.46 3.71
C SER A 38 2.09 8.09 2.56
N GLN A 39 3.30 7.60 2.86
CA GLN A 39 4.25 7.17 1.83
C GLN A 39 3.70 6.02 0.98
N ARG A 40 3.04 5.03 1.61
CA ARG A 40 2.38 3.92 0.89
C ARG A 40 1.21 4.37 0.01
N ALA A 41 0.57 5.49 0.36
CA ALA A 41 -0.50 6.05 -0.45
C ALA A 41 0.03 6.64 -1.77
N ASP A 42 1.26 7.15 -1.75
CA ASP A 42 1.93 7.76 -2.91
C ASP A 42 2.90 6.80 -3.63
N GLU A 43 3.21 5.63 -3.06
CA GLU A 43 3.87 4.56 -3.80
C GLU A 43 3.03 4.21 -5.04
N GLU A 44 3.56 4.47 -6.22
CA GLU A 44 2.97 3.95 -7.45
C GLU A 44 2.99 2.42 -7.39
N VAL A 45 1.85 1.80 -7.69
CA VAL A 45 1.82 0.35 -7.88
C VAL A 45 2.62 0.09 -9.14
N GLY A 46 3.89 -0.27 -8.98
CA GLY A 46 4.80 -0.55 -10.09
C GLY A 46 4.13 -1.48 -11.09
N GLU A 47 4.20 -1.12 -12.37
CA GLU A 47 3.58 -1.88 -13.45
C GLU A 47 4.19 -3.29 -13.49
N VAL A 48 3.37 -4.30 -13.18
CA VAL A 48 3.81 -5.70 -13.24
C VAL A 48 3.67 -6.18 -14.68
N VAL A 49 4.78 -6.21 -15.42
CA VAL A 49 4.82 -6.77 -16.77
C VAL A 49 4.96 -8.30 -16.68
N LEU A 50 3.88 -9.02 -16.95
CA LEU A 50 3.87 -10.47 -17.04
C LEU A 50 4.22 -10.93 -18.46
N VAL A 51 5.36 -11.60 -18.64
CA VAL A 51 5.72 -12.27 -19.90
C VAL A 51 5.33 -13.73 -19.81
N ILE A 52 4.31 -14.13 -20.58
CA ILE A 52 3.86 -15.53 -20.66
C ILE A 52 4.50 -16.17 -21.89
N ASP A 53 5.52 -17.00 -21.68
CA ASP A 53 6.07 -17.86 -22.74
C ASP A 53 5.15 -19.07 -22.97
N ARG A 54 4.47 -19.08 -24.12
CA ARG A 54 3.68 -20.23 -24.56
C ARG A 54 4.55 -21.11 -25.46
N LYS A 55 5.22 -22.12 -24.87
CA LYS A 55 5.87 -23.16 -25.66
C LYS A 55 4.84 -23.87 -26.54
N ARG A 56 5.06 -23.87 -27.86
CA ARG A 56 4.22 -24.62 -28.81
C ARG A 56 4.37 -26.12 -28.52
N PRO A 57 3.28 -26.90 -28.49
CA PRO A 57 3.38 -28.34 -28.36
C PRO A 57 4.07 -28.91 -29.61
N VAL A 58 5.19 -29.61 -29.40
CA VAL A 58 5.86 -30.40 -30.43
C VAL A 58 4.94 -31.56 -30.79
N LYS A 59 4.35 -31.52 -31.99
CA LYS A 59 3.69 -32.70 -32.55
C LYS A 59 4.78 -33.73 -32.87
N ARG A 60 4.82 -34.82 -32.11
CA ARG A 60 5.61 -36.00 -32.48
C ARG A 60 4.91 -36.66 -33.68
N ALA A 61 5.64 -36.82 -34.76
CA ALA A 61 5.26 -37.57 -35.96
C ALA A 61 5.28 -39.08 -35.68
#